data_AF-A0A438KKU0-F1
#
_entry.id   AF-A0A438KKU0-F1
#
_cell.length_a   1.000
_cell.length_b   1.000
_cell.length_c   1.000
_cell.angle_alpha   90.00
_cell.angle_beta   90.00
_cell.angle_gamma   90.00
#
_symmetry.space_group_name_H-M   'P 1'
#
loop_
_entity.id
_entity.type
_entity.pdbx_description
1 polymer ?
#
loop_
_entity_poly.entity_id
_entity_poly.type
_entity_poly.pdbx_seq_one_letter_code
_entity_poly.pdbx_strand_id
1 'polypeptide(L)'
;MVYSELIVRSFQVVGFVTASIGDSITRANCYNMGLPHAPKNKLHSAGHLLDICMRTVGLGNLEPGKGYHFPDGPFVEYKGVVPQNELQGKQKELELDANALISRGGKVSAVVLPYAEAVELCGGCLPDYIPKSSNPRILKLGDNPGCPCGGTHVSDISEIISVKVKKKAVQFTDFTVLSHFAVSR
;
A
#
# COMPACT_ATOMS: atom_id res chain seq x y z
N MET A 1 -28.32 44.07 -31.27
CA MET A 1 -29.52 43.37 -31.80
C MET A 1 -29.03 42.57 -33.00
N VAL A 2 -29.05 41.24 -33.10
CA VAL A 2 -29.61 40.11 -32.35
C VAL A 2 -28.80 38.85 -32.76
N TYR A 3 -28.39 38.07 -31.75
CA TYR A 3 -28.12 36.61 -31.63
C TYR A 3 -27.60 35.66 -32.74
N SER A 4 -26.76 34.72 -32.25
CA SER A 4 -26.49 33.31 -32.67
C SER A 4 -25.54 33.11 -33.88
N GLU A 5 -24.61 32.14 -33.95
CA GLU A 5 -24.60 30.74 -33.49
C GLU A 5 -23.19 30.18 -33.15
N LEU A 6 -23.21 29.01 -32.51
CA LEU A 6 -22.14 28.04 -32.25
C LEU A 6 -21.19 27.79 -33.42
N ILE A 7 -19.90 27.58 -33.12
CA ILE A 7 -19.02 26.71 -33.92
C ILE A 7 -18.46 25.62 -33.02
N VAL A 8 -19.07 24.44 -33.15
CA VAL A 8 -18.49 23.14 -32.79
C VAL A 8 -17.31 22.89 -33.72
N ARG A 9 -16.11 22.66 -33.17
CA ARG A 9 -15.00 22.11 -33.94
C ARG A 9 -14.83 20.62 -33.67
N SER A 10 -14.76 19.93 -34.79
CA SER A 10 -14.89 18.53 -35.09
C SER A 10 -13.60 17.72 -34.85
N PHE A 11 -13.81 16.42 -34.61
CA PHE A 11 -13.03 15.26 -35.05
C PHE A 11 -11.52 15.18 -34.76
N GLN A 12 -11.14 14.14 -34.00
CA GLN A 12 -10.53 12.96 -34.64
C GLN A 12 -10.75 11.69 -33.79
N VAL A 13 -11.60 10.80 -34.30
CA VAL A 13 -11.69 9.40 -33.88
C VAL A 13 -10.60 8.65 -34.64
N VAL A 14 -9.64 8.06 -33.95
CA VAL A 14 -8.65 7.12 -34.50
C VAL A 14 -8.37 6.09 -33.40
N GLY A 15 -8.61 4.78 -33.54
CA GLY A 15 -9.15 4.01 -34.65
C GLY A 15 -9.77 2.72 -34.12
N PHE A 16 -10.65 2.15 -34.94
CA PHE A 16 -11.16 0.80 -34.75
C PHE A 16 -10.04 -0.21 -35.01
N VAL A 17 -9.84 -1.16 -34.09
CA VAL A 17 -9.23 -2.45 -34.44
C VAL A 17 -10.35 -3.47 -34.50
N THR A 18 -10.65 -3.94 -35.70
CA THR A 18 -11.55 -5.07 -35.92
C THR A 18 -10.87 -6.34 -35.39
N ALA A 19 -11.42 -6.95 -34.35
CA ALA A 19 -11.01 -8.28 -33.93
C ALA A 19 -11.67 -9.32 -34.84
N SER A 20 -10.88 -10.04 -35.63
CA SER A 20 -11.34 -11.24 -36.32
C SER A 20 -11.55 -12.35 -35.30
N ILE A 21 -12.67 -13.04 -35.40
CA ILE A 21 -13.05 -14.17 -34.56
C ILE A 21 -12.17 -15.36 -34.95
N GLY A 22 -11.40 -15.88 -33.99
CA GLY A 22 -10.63 -17.11 -34.13
C GLY A 22 -9.15 -16.92 -33.89
N ASP A 23 -8.74 -16.92 -32.61
CA ASP A 23 -7.54 -17.60 -32.12
C ASP A 23 -7.44 -17.41 -30.60
N SER A 24 -6.95 -18.44 -29.93
CA SER A 24 -6.81 -18.66 -28.48
C SER A 24 -6.69 -17.41 -27.60
N ILE A 25 -7.42 -17.40 -26.47
CA ILE A 25 -7.38 -16.40 -25.40
C ILE A 25 -5.93 -16.20 -24.94
N THR A 26 -5.26 -15.22 -25.52
CA THR A 26 -3.96 -14.74 -25.08
C THR A 26 -4.22 -13.77 -23.94
N ARG A 27 -3.67 -14.14 -22.78
CA ARG A 27 -3.52 -13.34 -21.55
C ARG A 27 -3.53 -11.84 -21.87
N ALA A 28 -4.57 -11.14 -21.44
CA ALA A 28 -4.60 -9.68 -21.48
C ALA A 28 -3.44 -9.15 -20.63
N ASN A 29 -2.33 -8.81 -21.28
CA ASN A 29 -1.27 -8.04 -20.65
C ASN A 29 -1.82 -6.62 -20.46
N CYS A 30 -2.40 -6.35 -19.30
CA CYS A 30 -2.70 -4.99 -18.86
C CYS A 30 -1.37 -4.28 -18.54
N TYR A 31 -0.66 -3.85 -19.58
CA TYR A 31 0.40 -2.86 -19.42
C TYR A 31 -0.26 -1.54 -19.06
N ASN A 32 -0.14 -1.14 -17.79
CA ASN A 32 -0.48 0.21 -17.35
C ASN A 32 0.50 1.17 -18.05
N MET A 33 0.08 1.73 -19.19
CA MET A 33 0.77 2.82 -19.86
C MET A 33 0.44 4.13 -19.13
N GLY A 34 1.27 4.51 -18.15
CA GLY A 34 1.14 5.81 -17.47
C GLY A 34 2.26 6.05 -16.47
N LEU A 35 3.18 6.96 -16.83
CA LEU A 35 4.25 7.60 -16.02
C LEU A 35 5.16 6.68 -15.15
N PRO A 36 6.45 7.01 -14.95
CA PRO A 36 7.36 6.16 -14.20
C PRO A 36 7.08 6.22 -12.68
N HIS A 37 6.17 5.38 -12.23
CA HIS A 37 5.80 5.20 -10.82
C HIS A 37 6.26 3.84 -10.30
N ALA A 38 6.53 3.75 -9.00
CA ALA A 38 6.90 2.47 -8.38
C ALA A 38 5.77 1.43 -8.59
N PRO A 39 6.11 0.16 -8.89
CA PRO A 39 5.13 -0.91 -9.03
C PRO A 39 4.20 -1.03 -7.80
N LYS A 40 2.92 -1.31 -8.05
CA LYS A 40 1.88 -1.41 -6.99
C LYS A 40 2.26 -2.39 -5.88
N ASN A 41 2.88 -3.52 -6.21
CA ASN A 41 3.32 -4.51 -5.23
C ASN A 41 4.43 -3.98 -4.31
N LYS A 42 5.36 -3.15 -4.81
CA LYS A 42 6.35 -2.45 -3.97
C LYS A 42 5.67 -1.48 -3.01
N LEU A 43 4.77 -0.65 -3.52
CA LEU A 43 4.02 0.33 -2.70
C LEU A 43 3.18 -0.35 -1.61
N HIS A 44 2.51 -1.46 -1.95
CA HIS A 44 1.71 -2.21 -1.00
C HIS A 44 2.60 -2.86 0.07
N SER A 45 3.71 -3.45 -0.33
CA SER A 45 4.66 -4.06 0.63
C SER A 45 5.29 -3.01 1.55
N ALA A 46 5.60 -1.82 1.04
CA ALA A 46 6.08 -0.71 1.84
C ALA A 46 5.04 -0.23 2.87
N GLY A 47 3.75 -0.24 2.52
CA GLY A 47 2.66 0.04 3.47
C GLY A 47 2.70 -0.91 4.68
N HIS A 48 2.70 -2.22 4.44
CA HIS A 48 2.79 -3.23 5.52
C HIS A 48 4.12 -3.15 6.29
N LEU A 49 5.21 -2.79 5.62
CA LEU A 49 6.49 -2.59 6.30
C LEU A 49 6.41 -1.42 7.30
N LEU A 50 5.72 -0.33 6.95
CA LEU A 50 5.52 0.80 7.86
C LEU A 50 4.69 0.38 9.09
N ASP A 51 3.66 -0.45 8.92
CA ASP A 51 2.88 -0.99 10.04
C ASP A 51 3.73 -1.76 11.06
N ILE A 52 4.75 -2.49 10.58
CA ILE A 52 5.73 -3.15 11.44
C ILE A 52 6.55 -2.10 12.19
N CYS A 53 7.08 -1.11 11.48
CA CYS A 53 7.95 -0.08 12.03
C CYS A 53 7.25 0.78 13.10
N MET A 54 5.93 0.99 12.98
CA MET A 54 5.15 1.74 13.98
C MET A 54 5.34 1.20 15.39
N ARG A 55 5.42 -0.12 15.56
CA ARG A 55 5.67 -0.74 16.87
C ARG A 55 7.09 -0.45 17.36
N THR A 56 8.09 -0.57 16.48
CA THR A 56 9.51 -0.35 16.81
C THR A 56 9.77 1.09 17.26
N VAL A 57 9.13 2.07 16.62
CA VAL A 57 9.33 3.51 16.94
C VAL A 57 8.47 4.00 18.10
N GLY A 58 7.81 3.11 18.83
CA GLY A 58 7.00 3.45 20.01
C GLY A 58 5.63 4.06 19.68
N LEU A 59 5.11 3.83 18.47
CA LEU A 59 3.78 4.27 18.04
C LEU A 59 2.81 3.08 17.84
N GLY A 60 3.14 1.90 18.39
CA GLY A 60 2.35 0.69 18.25
C GLY A 60 0.98 0.72 18.93
N ASN A 61 0.71 1.73 19.74
CA ASN A 61 -0.59 1.99 20.38
C ASN A 61 -1.56 2.77 19.48
N LEU A 62 -1.09 3.31 18.35
CA LEU A 62 -1.97 3.97 17.38
C LEU A 62 -2.76 2.92 16.61
N GLU A 63 -4.07 3.13 16.50
CA GLU A 63 -4.97 2.20 15.81
C GLU A 63 -4.78 2.34 14.29
N PRO A 64 -4.47 1.27 13.53
CA PRO A 64 -4.40 1.35 12.08
C PRO A 64 -5.74 1.78 11.46
N GLY A 65 -5.68 2.71 10.52
CA GLY A 65 -6.80 3.25 9.75
C GLY A 65 -6.77 2.81 8.30
N LYS A 66 -6.98 3.76 7.39
CA LYS A 66 -6.96 3.53 5.94
C LYS A 66 -5.54 3.40 5.37
N GLY A 67 -5.37 2.53 4.40
CA GLY A 67 -4.17 2.44 3.56
C GLY A 67 -4.50 2.72 2.09
N TYR A 68 -3.62 3.44 1.41
CA TYR A 68 -3.69 3.66 -0.03
C TYR A 68 -2.32 3.39 -0.64
N HIS A 69 -2.21 2.43 -1.56
CA HIS A 69 -0.93 1.92 -2.04
C HIS A 69 -0.82 2.01 -3.56
N PHE A 70 -1.24 3.14 -4.12
CA PHE A 70 -1.18 3.41 -5.54
C PHE A 70 -0.23 4.57 -5.86
N PRO A 71 0.33 4.60 -7.08
CA PRO A 71 1.28 5.60 -7.55
C PRO A 71 0.99 7.08 -7.32
N ASP A 72 -0.28 7.45 -7.28
CA ASP A 72 -0.80 8.82 -7.26
C ASP A 72 -0.74 9.47 -5.87
N GLY A 73 -0.33 8.73 -4.84
CA GLY A 73 -0.04 9.29 -3.53
C GLY A 73 -0.21 8.27 -2.43
N PRO A 74 0.71 7.30 -2.28
CA PRO A 74 0.51 6.23 -1.33
C PRO A 74 0.65 6.74 0.11
N PHE A 75 -0.22 6.24 0.98
CA PHE A 75 -0.27 6.59 2.39
C PHE A 75 -0.71 5.41 3.27
N VAL A 76 -0.39 5.54 4.55
CA VAL A 76 -0.97 4.76 5.66
C VAL A 76 -1.51 5.72 6.71
N GLU A 77 -2.63 5.37 7.32
CA GLU A 77 -3.31 6.16 8.33
C GLU A 77 -3.31 5.41 9.66
N TYR A 78 -3.12 6.14 10.75
CA TYR A 78 -3.22 5.64 12.11
C TYR A 78 -4.01 6.63 12.96
N LYS A 79 -4.95 6.15 13.77
CA LYS A 79 -5.75 6.96 14.67
C LYS A 79 -5.07 7.06 16.02
N GLY A 80 -5.08 8.27 16.57
CA GLY A 80 -4.47 8.60 17.85
C GLY A 80 -3.66 9.89 17.77
N VAL A 81 -2.84 10.15 18.80
CA VAL A 81 -2.14 11.43 18.96
C VAL A 81 -0.64 11.19 19.11
N VAL A 82 0.14 11.93 18.33
CA VAL A 82 1.60 12.04 18.50
C VAL A 82 1.91 13.51 18.84
N PRO A 83 2.62 13.80 19.95
CA PRO A 83 2.94 15.17 20.33
C PRO A 83 3.65 15.94 19.21
N GLN A 84 3.27 17.21 18.99
CA GLN A 84 3.75 17.99 17.84
C GLN A 84 5.28 18.13 17.81
N ASN A 85 5.90 18.24 18.99
CA ASN A 85 7.35 18.29 19.17
C ASN A 85 8.07 16.97 18.82
N GLU A 86 7.37 15.84 18.85
CA GLU A 86 7.92 14.52 18.55
C GLU A 86 7.73 14.10 17.08
N LEU A 87 6.76 14.68 16.38
CA LEU A 87 6.39 14.29 15.01
C LEU A 87 7.57 14.16 14.05
N GLN A 88 8.42 15.18 13.98
CA GLN A 88 9.54 15.18 13.04
C GLN A 88 10.57 14.13 13.42
N GLY A 89 10.77 13.90 14.72
CA GLY A 89 11.62 12.82 15.24
C GLY A 89 11.05 11.46 14.85
N LYS A 90 9.78 11.21 15.14
CA LYS A 90 9.09 9.96 14.81
C LYS A 90 9.03 9.66 13.33
N GLN A 91 8.83 10.67 12.48
CA GLN A 91 8.90 10.49 11.02
C GLN A 91 10.29 10.04 10.57
N LYS A 92 11.35 10.63 11.15
CA LYS A 92 12.73 10.26 10.83
C LYS A 92 13.06 8.87 11.35
N GLU A 93 12.66 8.53 12.58
CA GLU A 93 12.80 7.19 13.16
C GLU A 93 12.10 6.14 12.29
N LEU A 94 10.86 6.41 11.86
CA LEU A 94 10.08 5.50 11.01
C LEU A 94 10.75 5.27 9.65
N GLU A 95 11.24 6.33 9.01
CA GLU A 95 11.98 6.22 7.75
C GLU A 95 13.30 5.44 7.92
N LEU A 96 14.03 5.69 9.00
CA LEU A 96 15.29 5.00 9.29
C LEU A 96 15.06 3.51 9.56
N ASP A 97 14.07 3.16 10.39
CA ASP A 97 13.74 1.78 10.72
C ASP A 97 13.28 1.00 9.48
N ALA A 98 12.39 1.60 8.68
CA ALA A 98 11.91 1.00 7.44
C ALA A 98 13.07 0.73 6.47
N ASN A 99 13.95 1.70 6.23
CA ASN A 99 15.11 1.50 5.35
C ASN A 99 16.13 0.51 5.93
N ALA A 100 16.27 0.41 7.25
CA ALA A 100 17.10 -0.61 7.88
C ALA A 100 16.53 -2.03 7.67
N LEU A 101 15.21 -2.20 7.74
CA LEU A 101 14.55 -3.47 7.40
C LEU A 101 14.70 -3.80 5.91
N ILE A 102 14.56 -2.81 5.02
CA ILE A 102 14.76 -3.00 3.57
C ILE A 102 16.20 -3.41 3.27
N SER A 103 17.19 -2.74 3.85
CA SER A 103 18.60 -3.06 3.63
C SER A 103 18.98 -4.45 4.14
N ARG A 104 18.30 -4.94 5.19
CA ARG A 104 18.49 -6.30 5.71
C ARG A 104 17.88 -7.36 4.79
N GLY A 105 16.84 -6.98 4.05
CA GLY A 105 16.02 -7.91 3.29
C GLY A 105 15.20 -8.82 4.20
N GLY A 106 14.55 -9.81 3.58
CA GLY A 106 13.75 -10.79 4.30
C GLY A 106 12.65 -11.32 3.42
N LYS A 107 12.44 -12.64 3.48
CA LYS A 107 11.45 -13.32 2.67
C LYS A 107 10.05 -12.74 2.94
N VAL A 108 9.35 -12.40 1.87
CA VAL A 108 7.93 -12.06 1.91
C VAL A 108 7.16 -13.28 1.44
N SER A 109 6.23 -13.74 2.27
CA SER A 109 5.39 -14.90 1.95
C SER A 109 3.93 -14.56 2.16
N ALA A 110 3.07 -15.13 1.31
CA ALA A 110 1.64 -15.05 1.49
C ALA A 110 1.01 -16.43 1.32
N VAL A 111 0.31 -16.89 2.35
CA VAL A 111 -0.22 -18.25 2.46
C VAL A 111 -1.69 -18.22 2.88
N VAL A 112 -2.50 -19.11 2.32
CA VAL A 112 -3.89 -19.32 2.75
C VAL A 112 -3.89 -20.39 3.84
N LEU A 113 -4.41 -20.05 5.02
CA LEU A 113 -4.37 -20.92 6.19
C LEU A 113 -5.77 -21.09 6.80
N PRO A 114 -6.03 -22.20 7.50
CA PRO A 114 -7.17 -22.30 8.40
C PRO A 114 -7.17 -21.17 9.44
N TYR A 115 -8.35 -20.73 9.87
CA TYR A 115 -8.50 -19.61 10.81
C TYR A 115 -7.61 -19.74 12.06
N ALA A 116 -7.54 -20.92 12.69
CA ALA A 116 -6.73 -21.14 13.89
C ALA A 116 -5.23 -20.93 13.64
N GLU A 117 -4.68 -21.47 12.55
CA GLU A 117 -3.27 -21.28 12.20
C GLU A 117 -2.96 -19.83 11.80
N ALA A 118 -3.92 -19.17 11.14
CA ALA A 118 -3.82 -17.77 10.80
C ALA A 118 -3.77 -16.86 12.05
N VAL A 119 -4.53 -17.18 13.10
CA VAL A 119 -4.49 -16.49 14.40
C VAL A 119 -3.09 -16.58 15.01
N GLU A 120 -2.51 -17.79 15.06
CA GLU A 120 -1.16 -17.99 15.59
C GLU A 120 -0.12 -17.20 14.79
N LEU A 121 -0.20 -17.25 13.46
CA LEU A 121 0.75 -16.55 12.58
C LEU A 121 0.65 -15.02 12.69
N CYS A 122 -0.52 -14.49 13.03
CA CYS A 122 -0.78 -13.06 13.22
C CYS A 122 -0.52 -12.57 14.67
N GLY A 123 0.02 -13.42 15.55
CA GLY A 123 0.35 -13.03 16.92
C GLY A 123 -0.81 -13.13 17.92
N GLY A 124 -1.79 -13.99 17.65
CA GLY A 124 -2.82 -14.38 18.63
C GLY A 124 -4.20 -13.79 18.40
N CYS A 125 -4.39 -12.92 17.39
CA CYS A 125 -5.72 -12.47 16.99
C CYS A 125 -5.81 -12.13 15.50
N LEU A 126 -7.05 -12.15 14.99
CA LEU A 126 -7.40 -11.66 13.66
C LEU A 126 -8.48 -10.57 13.81
N PRO A 127 -8.57 -9.63 12.86
CA PRO A 127 -9.64 -8.63 12.87
C PRO A 127 -11.04 -9.25 12.82
N ASP A 128 -12.01 -8.63 13.49
CA ASP A 128 -13.38 -9.15 13.63
C ASP A 128 -14.13 -9.34 12.31
N TYR A 129 -13.72 -8.63 11.25
CA TYR A 129 -14.31 -8.76 9.93
C TYR A 129 -13.90 -10.06 9.21
N ILE A 130 -12.92 -10.81 9.71
CA ILE A 130 -12.51 -12.12 9.17
C ILE A 130 -13.38 -13.22 9.81
N PRO A 131 -14.23 -13.92 9.03
CA PRO A 131 -15.09 -14.97 9.58
C PRO A 131 -14.29 -16.14 10.15
N LYS A 132 -14.68 -16.64 11.33
CA LYS A 132 -14.05 -17.82 11.97
C LYS A 132 -14.12 -19.11 11.16
N SER A 133 -15.07 -19.18 10.23
CA SER A 133 -15.25 -20.31 9.31
C SER A 133 -14.46 -20.18 8.00
N SER A 134 -13.65 -19.13 7.84
CA SER A 134 -12.90 -18.85 6.61
C SER A 134 -11.44 -19.32 6.68
N ASN A 135 -10.79 -19.37 5.53
CA ASN A 135 -9.36 -19.62 5.39
C ASN A 135 -8.69 -18.33 4.85
N PRO A 136 -8.28 -17.38 5.72
CA PRO A 136 -7.74 -16.12 5.28
C PRO A 136 -6.35 -16.28 4.62
N ARG A 137 -6.05 -15.39 3.68
CA ARG A 137 -4.70 -15.24 3.13
C ARG A 137 -3.88 -14.33 4.04
N ILE A 138 -2.82 -14.87 4.62
CA ILE A 138 -1.92 -14.17 5.55
C ILE A 138 -0.63 -13.81 4.84
N LEU A 139 -0.28 -12.53 4.89
CA LEU A 139 0.99 -11.96 4.45
C LEU A 139 1.96 -11.92 5.63
N LYS A 140 3.20 -12.32 5.40
CA LYS A 140 4.30 -12.25 6.38
C LYS A 140 5.53 -11.63 5.73
N LEU A 141 6.08 -10.60 6.38
CA LEU A 141 7.29 -9.89 5.95
C LEU A 141 8.44 -10.24 6.92
N GLY A 142 9.38 -11.07 6.46
CA GLY A 142 10.47 -11.58 7.28
C GLY A 142 9.95 -12.37 8.48
N ASP A 143 10.52 -12.15 9.66
CA ASP A 143 10.16 -12.87 10.89
C ASP A 143 9.05 -12.20 11.69
N ASN A 144 8.48 -11.09 11.20
CA ASN A 144 7.44 -10.35 11.88
C ASN A 144 6.11 -11.12 11.91
N PRO A 145 5.20 -10.81 12.87
CA PRO A 145 3.84 -11.32 12.84
C PRO A 145 3.17 -11.03 11.50
N GLY A 146 2.36 -11.98 11.03
CA GLY A 146 1.62 -11.84 9.79
C GLY A 146 0.43 -10.89 9.91
N CYS A 147 -0.18 -10.57 8.77
CA CYS A 147 -1.45 -9.85 8.70
C CYS A 147 -2.33 -10.43 7.58
N PRO A 148 -3.67 -10.39 7.71
CA PRO A 148 -4.56 -10.73 6.61
C PRO A 148 -4.40 -9.74 5.45
N CYS A 149 -4.07 -10.24 4.26
CA CYS A 149 -3.96 -9.39 3.07
C CYS A 149 -4.25 -10.16 1.78
N GLY A 150 -5.14 -9.60 0.96
CA GLY A 150 -5.44 -10.09 -0.40
C GLY A 150 -4.58 -9.47 -1.51
N GLY A 151 -3.63 -8.60 -1.16
CA GLY A 151 -2.81 -7.85 -2.09
C GLY A 151 -1.70 -8.64 -2.78
N THR A 152 -1.10 -8.01 -3.81
CA THR A 152 0.16 -8.45 -4.39
C THR A 152 1.33 -7.77 -3.70
N HIS A 153 2.41 -8.53 -3.47
CA HIS A 153 3.59 -8.09 -2.74
C HIS A 153 4.87 -8.47 -3.50
N VAL A 154 5.99 -7.87 -3.10
CA VAL A 154 7.32 -8.29 -3.53
C VAL A 154 7.66 -9.66 -2.92
N SER A 155 8.71 -10.33 -3.41
CA SER A 155 9.12 -11.64 -2.87
C SER A 155 10.15 -11.53 -1.73
N ASP A 156 10.89 -10.42 -1.68
CA ASP A 156 11.79 -10.06 -0.59
C ASP A 156 11.64 -8.57 -0.22
N ILE A 157 11.77 -8.22 1.06
CA ILE A 157 11.65 -6.84 1.55
C ILE A 157 12.66 -5.91 0.84
N SER A 158 13.84 -6.41 0.47
CA SER A 158 14.88 -5.64 -0.23
C SER A 158 14.44 -5.12 -1.60
N GLU A 159 13.45 -5.75 -2.25
CA GLU A 159 12.88 -5.30 -3.53
C GLU A 159 12.10 -3.98 -3.42
N ILE A 160 11.78 -3.54 -2.20
CA ILE A 160 11.24 -2.19 -1.95
C ILE A 160 12.31 -1.14 -2.26
N ILE A 161 13.60 -1.46 -2.15
CA ILE A 161 14.77 -0.60 -2.41
C ILE A 161 14.95 0.51 -1.36
N SER A 162 13.99 1.42 -1.22
CA SER A 162 14.00 2.43 -0.16
C SER A 162 12.63 3.08 0.01
N VAL A 163 12.38 3.64 1.20
CA VAL A 163 11.17 4.42 1.50
C VAL A 163 11.55 5.83 1.93
N LYS A 164 10.81 6.82 1.44
CA LYS A 164 10.85 8.21 1.91
C LYS A 164 9.51 8.58 2.53
N VAL A 165 9.49 8.94 3.81
CA VAL A 165 8.28 9.40 4.52
C VAL A 165 8.14 10.91 4.32
N LYS A 166 6.96 11.36 3.86
CA LYS A 166 6.66 12.77 3.55
C LYS A 166 5.81 13.40 4.66
N LYS A 167 6.09 14.69 4.92
CA LYS A 167 5.43 15.51 5.95
C LYS A 167 3.92 15.69 5.79
N LYS A 168 3.39 15.62 4.57
CA LYS A 168 1.94 15.78 4.37
C LYS A 168 1.30 14.55 4.95
N ALA A 169 0.77 14.67 6.16
CA ALA A 169 -0.42 13.99 6.65
C ALA A 169 -0.59 13.91 8.17
N VAL A 170 0.16 14.70 8.95
CA VAL A 170 -0.23 14.89 10.35
C VAL A 170 -1.00 16.20 10.48
N GLN A 171 -2.32 16.13 10.27
CA GLN A 171 -3.22 17.26 10.50
C GLN A 171 -3.87 17.10 11.87
N PHE A 172 -3.46 17.94 12.81
CA PHE A 172 -4.00 18.00 14.17
C PHE A 172 -5.04 19.09 14.29
N THR A 173 -6.27 18.71 14.01
CA THR A 173 -7.46 19.17 14.73
C THR A 173 -8.38 17.95 14.73
N ASP A 174 -8.31 17.18 15.81
CA ASP A 174 -9.10 15.97 16.09
C ASP A 174 -8.81 14.69 15.24
N PHE A 175 -7.97 13.80 15.82
CA PHE A 175 -7.96 12.32 15.72
C PHE A 175 -7.32 11.53 14.55
N THR A 176 -6.39 12.04 13.74
CA THR A 176 -5.74 11.17 12.71
C THR A 176 -4.26 11.52 12.42
N VAL A 177 -3.37 10.53 12.51
CA VAL A 177 -1.98 10.57 12.01
C VAL A 177 -1.91 9.82 10.69
N LEU A 178 -1.87 10.55 9.59
CA LEU A 178 -1.68 9.98 8.26
C LEU A 178 -0.19 10.17 7.87
N SER A 179 0.39 9.23 7.12
CA SER A 179 1.77 9.26 6.65
C SER A 179 1.80 8.93 5.16
N HIS A 180 2.16 9.91 4.32
CA HIS A 180 2.44 9.65 2.91
C HIS A 180 3.87 9.17 2.76
N PHE A 181 4.09 8.27 1.80
CA PHE A 181 5.43 7.79 1.51
C PHE A 181 5.70 7.72 0.00
N ALA A 182 6.95 7.48 -0.36
CA ALA A 182 7.36 7.17 -1.72
C ALA A 182 8.40 6.05 -1.68
N VAL A 183 8.39 5.20 -2.70
CA VAL A 183 9.36 4.11 -2.86
C VAL A 183 10.27 4.43 -4.03
N SER A 184 11.58 4.17 -3.91
CA SER A 184 12.52 4.36 -5.03
C SER A 184 12.23 3.40 -6.17
N ARG A 185 12.58 3.81 -7.39
CA ARG A 185 12.35 3.04 -8.61
C ARG A 185 13.22 1.79 -8.63
#